data_AF-A0A7S3YVF0-F1
#
_entry.id   AF-A0A7S3YVF0-F1
#
_cell.length_a   1.000
_cell.length_b   1.000
_cell.length_c   1.000
_cell.angle_alpha   90.00
_cell.angle_beta   90.00
_cell.angle_gamma   90.00
#
_symmetry.space_group_name_H-M   'P 1'
#
loop_
_entity.id
_entity.type
_entity.pdbx_description
1 polymer ?
#
loop_
_entity_poly.entity_id
_entity_poly.type
_entity_poly.pdbx_seq_one_letter_code
_entity_poly.pdbx_strand_id
1 'polypeptide(L)'
;MSQAPKWIVKYKEKRAPFAVEKWYPILQDHTFHTEVVALTPEHALAIVAYHRQRFLGHDMLKATDCKVLYGLRDDIHNCIESSRGFKDNGVFVRLSNRSPKDGIPLTTRLKQAYLKEL
;
A
#
# COMPACT_ATOMS: atom_id res chain seq x y z
N MET A 1 -23.08 9.98 8.18
CA MET A 1 -22.27 9.04 7.38
C MET A 1 -22.91 8.90 6.01
N SER A 2 -22.25 9.37 4.94
CA SER A 2 -22.77 9.23 3.56
C SER A 2 -22.62 7.78 3.12
N GLN A 3 -23.72 7.12 2.74
CA GLN A 3 -23.66 5.76 2.19
C GLN A 3 -22.96 5.80 0.83
N ALA A 4 -21.99 4.91 0.63
CA ALA A 4 -21.32 4.79 -0.66
C ALA A 4 -22.33 4.47 -1.77
N PRO A 5 -22.19 5.06 -2.97
CA PRO A 5 -23.06 4.74 -4.11
C PRO A 5 -23.16 3.22 -4.36
N LYS A 6 -24.37 2.72 -4.64
CA LYS A 6 -24.65 1.29 -4.85
C LYS A 6 -23.71 0.60 -5.87
N TRP A 7 -23.26 1.33 -6.89
CA TRP A 7 -22.33 0.79 -7.89
C TRP A 7 -20.92 0.51 -7.33
N ILE A 8 -20.45 1.33 -6.37
CA ILE A 8 -19.15 1.11 -5.69
C ILE A 8 -19.19 -0.18 -4.88
N VAL A 9 -20.31 -0.43 -4.19
CA VAL A 9 -20.52 -1.65 -3.39
C VAL A 9 -20.49 -2.89 -4.29
N LYS A 10 -21.32 -2.90 -5.35
CA LYS A 10 -21.38 -4.00 -6.32
C LYS A 10 -20.04 -4.27 -7.02
N TYR A 11 -19.27 -3.22 -7.28
CA TYR A 11 -17.94 -3.35 -7.87
C TYR A 11 -16.92 -3.97 -6.91
N LYS A 12 -16.96 -3.59 -5.63
CA LYS A 12 -16.12 -4.17 -4.58
C LYS A 12 -16.43 -5.66 -4.36
N GLU A 13 -17.71 -6.03 -4.33
CA GLU A 13 -18.14 -7.42 -4.17
C GLU A 13 -17.58 -8.35 -5.25
N LYS A 14 -17.64 -7.95 -6.53
CA LYS A 14 -17.09 -8.74 -7.65
C LYS A 14 -15.58 -8.96 -7.56
N ARG A 15 -14.86 -8.07 -6.87
CA ARG A 15 -13.40 -8.12 -6.74
C ARG A 15 -12.92 -8.72 -5.43
N ALA A 16 -13.81 -8.85 -4.44
CA ALA A 16 -13.48 -9.40 -3.14
C ALA A 16 -12.78 -10.78 -3.22
N PRO A 17 -13.18 -11.72 -4.11
CA PRO A 17 -12.49 -13.01 -4.23
C PRO A 17 -11.02 -12.90 -4.68
N PHE A 18 -10.64 -11.83 -5.36
CA PHE A 18 -9.29 -11.62 -5.89
C PHE A 18 -8.38 -10.83 -4.94
N ALA A 19 -8.89 -10.44 -3.78
CA ALA A 19 -8.10 -9.78 -2.75
C ALA A 19 -7.07 -10.75 -2.16
N VAL A 20 -5.82 -10.30 -1.96
CA VAL A 20 -4.73 -11.14 -1.44
C VAL A 20 -5.10 -11.84 -0.14
N GLU A 21 -5.83 -11.16 0.72
CA GLU A 21 -6.30 -11.65 2.01
C GLU A 21 -7.30 -12.82 1.87
N LYS A 22 -7.89 -13.02 0.67
CA LYS A 22 -8.82 -14.11 0.39
C LYS A 22 -8.16 -15.31 -0.25
N TRP A 23 -7.26 -15.12 -1.21
CA TRP A 23 -6.62 -16.24 -1.91
C TRP A 23 -5.30 -16.68 -1.28
N TYR A 24 -4.58 -15.80 -0.57
CA TYR A 24 -3.28 -16.14 0.01
C TYR A 24 -3.32 -17.35 0.95
N PRO A 25 -4.27 -17.47 1.90
CA PRO A 25 -4.33 -18.64 2.78
C PRO A 25 -4.51 -19.97 2.04
N ILE A 26 -5.11 -19.95 0.83
CA ILE A 26 -5.36 -21.14 0.00
C ILE A 26 -4.10 -21.51 -0.81
N LEU A 27 -3.31 -20.51 -1.20
CA LEU A 27 -2.19 -20.66 -2.14
C LEU A 27 -0.82 -20.40 -1.50
N GLN A 28 -0.73 -20.25 -0.18
CA GLN A 28 0.50 -19.85 0.51
C GLN A 28 1.68 -20.80 0.22
N ASP A 29 1.41 -22.09 0.06
CA ASP A 29 2.43 -23.11 -0.26
C ASP A 29 2.87 -23.09 -1.74
N HIS A 30 2.16 -22.35 -2.58
CA HIS A 30 2.36 -22.24 -4.02
C HIS A 30 2.62 -20.80 -4.49
N THR A 31 2.89 -19.88 -3.55
CA THR A 31 3.11 -18.46 -3.84
C THR A 31 4.22 -17.88 -2.97
N PHE A 32 4.56 -16.63 -3.17
CA PHE A 32 5.59 -15.95 -2.38
C PHE A 32 5.08 -15.69 -0.96
N HIS A 33 5.98 -15.84 0.03
CA HIS A 33 5.71 -15.45 1.41
C HIS A 33 5.22 -13.99 1.45
N THR A 34 4.06 -13.78 2.04
CA THR A 34 3.36 -12.50 2.07
C THR A 34 2.92 -12.21 3.49
N GLU A 35 3.21 -11.00 3.96
CA GLU A 35 2.75 -10.47 5.24
C GLU A 35 1.78 -9.30 5.02
N VAL A 36 0.86 -9.10 5.96
CA VAL A 36 -0.20 -8.08 5.86
C VAL A 36 0.01 -6.99 6.89
N VAL A 37 0.18 -5.75 6.41
CA VAL A 37 0.12 -4.54 7.24
C VAL A 37 -1.25 -3.91 7.08
N ALA A 38 -2.04 -3.91 8.16
CA ALA A 38 -3.42 -3.43 8.12
C ALA A 38 -3.50 -1.90 7.96
N LEU A 39 -4.31 -1.44 7.00
CA LEU A 39 -4.62 -0.02 6.86
C LEU A 39 -5.91 0.33 7.59
N THR A 40 -5.87 1.37 8.41
CA THR A 40 -7.06 1.93 9.06
C THR A 40 -7.65 3.05 8.21
N PRO A 41 -8.90 3.49 8.48
CA PRO A 41 -9.46 4.68 7.86
C PRO A 41 -8.58 5.93 8.04
N GLU A 42 -7.92 6.07 9.19
CA GLU A 42 -7.01 7.18 9.49
C GLU A 42 -5.77 7.13 8.58
N HIS A 43 -5.18 5.95 8.36
CA HIS A 43 -4.11 5.77 7.39
C HIS A 43 -4.55 6.22 5.99
N ALA A 44 -5.73 5.79 5.54
CA ALA A 44 -6.25 6.16 4.24
C ALA A 44 -6.46 7.68 4.08
N LEU A 45 -7.00 8.34 5.11
CA LEU A 45 -7.21 9.78 5.10
C LEU A 45 -5.87 10.54 5.05
N ALA A 46 -4.88 10.14 5.84
CA ALA A 46 -3.56 10.77 5.85
C ALA A 46 -2.82 10.58 4.52
N ILE A 47 -2.91 9.39 3.90
CA ILE A 47 -2.36 9.13 2.55
C ILE A 47 -3.01 10.04 1.50
N VAL A 48 -4.33 10.20 1.54
CA VAL A 48 -5.05 11.09 0.62
C VAL A 48 -4.66 12.55 0.84
N ALA A 49 -4.55 13.00 2.09
CA ALA A 49 -4.10 14.36 2.42
C ALA A 49 -2.69 14.62 1.87
N TYR A 50 -1.76 13.69 2.09
CA TYR A 50 -0.41 13.79 1.53
C TYR A 50 -0.41 13.84 0.00
N HIS A 51 -1.19 12.99 -0.66
CA HIS A 51 -1.30 12.99 -2.12
C HIS A 51 -1.82 14.34 -2.65
N ARG A 52 -2.89 14.87 -2.04
CA ARG A 52 -3.48 16.16 -2.43
C ARG A 52 -2.48 17.30 -2.28
N GLN A 53 -1.78 17.36 -1.15
CA GLN A 53 -0.74 18.37 -0.92
C GLN A 53 0.41 18.23 -1.92
N ARG A 54 0.94 17.01 -2.11
CA ARG A 54 2.17 16.76 -2.87
C ARG A 54 2.00 16.89 -4.38
N PHE A 55 0.86 16.47 -4.92
CA PHE A 55 0.64 16.34 -6.37
C PHE A 55 -0.42 17.27 -6.92
N LEU A 56 -1.40 17.67 -6.11
CA LEU A 56 -2.46 18.59 -6.55
C LEU A 56 -2.26 20.02 -6.04
N GLY A 57 -1.30 20.24 -5.13
CA GLY A 57 -1.06 21.56 -4.51
C GLY A 57 -2.21 22.02 -3.62
N HIS A 58 -3.06 21.11 -3.16
CA HIS A 58 -4.24 21.41 -2.35
C HIS A 58 -4.02 21.01 -0.89
N ASP A 59 -4.59 21.80 0.03
CA ASP A 59 -4.62 21.53 1.47
C ASP A 59 -3.23 21.48 2.14
N MET A 60 -3.13 21.97 3.38
CA MET A 60 -1.92 21.76 4.18
C MET A 60 -1.98 20.41 4.88
N LEU A 61 -0.90 19.64 4.79
CA LEU A 61 -0.72 18.42 5.55
C LEU A 61 -0.61 18.76 7.04
N LYS A 62 -1.45 18.15 7.88
CA LYS A 62 -1.49 18.45 9.32
C LYS A 62 -0.44 17.63 10.05
N ALA A 63 0.00 18.12 11.22
CA ALA A 63 0.91 17.38 12.09
C ALA A 63 0.35 16.00 12.50
N THR A 64 -0.98 15.89 12.65
CA THR A 64 -1.66 14.62 12.91
C THR A 64 -1.53 13.66 11.74
N ASP A 65 -1.64 14.13 10.50
CA ASP A 65 -1.48 13.31 9.31
C ASP A 65 -0.04 12.80 9.21
N CYS A 66 0.94 13.67 9.48
CA CYS A 66 2.34 13.29 9.54
C CYS A 66 2.59 12.19 10.58
N LYS A 67 2.02 12.32 11.79
CA LYS A 67 2.14 11.30 12.84
C LYS A 67 1.58 9.94 12.40
N VAL A 68 0.41 9.95 11.76
CA VAL A 68 -0.23 8.73 11.22
C VAL A 68 0.64 8.10 10.13
N LEU A 69 1.20 8.89 9.22
CA LEU A 69 2.08 8.39 8.15
C LEU A 69 3.41 7.85 8.68
N TYR A 70 3.99 8.48 9.71
CA TYR A 70 5.20 7.96 10.35
C TYR A 70 4.94 6.65 11.08
N GLY A 71 3.82 6.53 11.81
CA GLY A 71 3.41 5.26 12.42
C GLY A 71 3.28 4.15 11.40
N LEU A 72 2.57 4.39 10.29
CA LEU A 72 2.43 3.42 9.22
C LEU A 72 3.78 3.03 8.59
N ARG A 73 4.69 4.00 8.41
CA ARG A 73 6.04 3.73 7.91
C ARG A 73 6.79 2.79 8.86
N ASP A 74 6.70 3.04 10.16
CA ASP A 74 7.39 2.26 11.18
C ASP A 74 6.80 0.84 11.26
N ASP A 75 5.48 0.67 11.10
CA ASP A 75 4.82 -0.63 11.00
C ASP A 75 5.29 -1.44 9.78
N ILE A 76 5.40 -0.78 8.62
CA ILE A 76 5.94 -1.41 7.40
C ILE A 76 7.41 -1.81 7.61
N HIS A 77 8.20 -0.93 8.22
CA HIS A 77 9.61 -1.21 8.49
C HIS A 77 9.77 -2.41 9.44
N ASN A 78 9.01 -2.44 10.55
CA ASN A 78 9.02 -3.54 11.50
C ASN A 78 8.59 -4.86 10.85
N CYS A 79 7.60 -4.83 9.95
CA CYS A 79 7.19 -6.00 9.18
C CYS A 79 8.37 -6.53 8.32
N ILE A 80 9.06 -5.65 7.59
CA ILE A 80 10.22 -6.04 6.77
C ILE A 80 11.36 -6.62 7.62
N GLU A 81 11.65 -6.01 8.76
CA GLU A 81 12.75 -6.42 9.64
C GLU A 81 12.46 -7.74 10.37
N SER A 82 11.20 -8.00 10.73
CA SER A 82 10.81 -9.20 11.51
C SER A 82 10.47 -10.42 10.63
N SER A 83 10.19 -10.21 9.34
CA SER A 83 9.77 -11.27 8.43
C SER A 83 10.95 -12.00 7.80
N ARG A 84 10.86 -13.33 7.72
CA ARG A 84 11.95 -14.18 7.25
C ARG A 84 12.32 -13.86 5.79
N GLY A 85 13.57 -13.42 5.59
CA GLY A 85 14.15 -13.22 4.26
C GLY A 85 13.70 -11.93 3.54
N PHE A 86 12.85 -11.10 4.14
CA PHE A 86 12.38 -9.86 3.53
C PHE A 86 13.49 -8.80 3.45
N LYS A 87 14.26 -8.64 4.52
CA LYS A 87 15.37 -7.69 4.56
C LYS A 87 16.45 -7.99 3.52
N ASP A 88 16.81 -9.27 3.37
CA ASP A 88 17.94 -9.69 2.54
C ASP A 88 17.59 -9.74 1.05
N ASN A 89 16.34 -10.11 0.73
CA ASN A 89 15.89 -10.27 -0.67
C ASN A 89 15.12 -9.05 -1.20
N GLY A 90 14.78 -8.10 -0.33
CA GLY A 90 13.85 -7.03 -0.63
C GLY A 90 12.39 -7.52 -0.60
N VAL A 91 11.47 -6.55 -0.70
CA VAL A 91 10.02 -6.81 -0.65
C VAL A 91 9.27 -6.10 -1.77
N PHE A 92 8.18 -6.72 -2.19
CA PHE A 92 7.22 -6.11 -3.11
C PHE A 92 5.97 -5.67 -2.35
N VAL A 93 5.69 -4.36 -2.34
CA VAL A 93 4.54 -3.79 -1.65
C VAL A 93 3.37 -3.62 -2.61
N ARG A 94 2.19 -4.11 -2.22
CA ARG A 94 0.93 -3.96 -2.97
C ARG A 94 -0.24 -3.70 -2.03
N LEU A 95 -1.34 -3.21 -2.60
CA LEU A 95 -2.65 -3.23 -1.96
C LEU A 95 -3.35 -4.56 -2.25
N SER A 96 -4.49 -4.80 -1.59
CA SER A 96 -5.27 -6.03 -1.70
C SER A 96 -5.52 -6.48 -3.14
N ASN A 97 -5.82 -5.55 -4.05
CA ASN A 97 -6.24 -5.83 -5.43
C ASN A 97 -5.41 -5.11 -6.51
N ARG A 98 -4.36 -4.40 -6.12
CA ARG A 98 -3.58 -3.53 -7.01
C ARG A 98 -2.11 -3.51 -6.60
N SER A 99 -1.25 -3.72 -7.59
CA SER A 99 0.17 -3.43 -7.48
C SER A 99 0.48 -2.03 -8.03
N PRO A 100 1.55 -1.37 -7.57
CA PRO A 100 2.00 -0.08 -8.08
C PRO A 100 2.81 -0.21 -9.38
N LYS A 101 2.49 -1.17 -10.25
CA LYS A 101 3.28 -1.46 -11.48
C LYS A 101 3.32 -0.30 -12.47
N ASP A 102 2.29 0.56 -12.43
CA ASP A 102 2.16 1.76 -13.26
C ASP A 102 2.64 3.01 -12.51
N GLY A 103 3.26 2.83 -11.33
CA GLY A 103 3.75 3.92 -10.50
C GLY A 103 5.04 4.54 -11.04
N ILE A 104 5.09 5.88 -11.08
CA ILE A 104 6.32 6.60 -11.45
C ILE A 104 7.22 6.68 -10.21
N PRO A 105 8.48 6.20 -10.28
CA PRO A 105 9.37 6.28 -9.14
C PRO A 105 9.62 7.74 -8.74
N LEU A 106 9.46 8.05 -7.45
CA LEU A 106 9.51 9.43 -6.95
C LEU A 106 10.94 9.98 -6.80
N THR A 107 11.94 9.11 -6.65
CA THR A 107 13.34 9.51 -6.43
C THR A 107 14.23 9.11 -7.60
N THR A 108 15.24 9.93 -7.90
CA THR A 108 16.23 9.62 -8.94
C THR A 108 16.94 8.29 -8.68
N ARG A 109 17.22 7.96 -7.41
CA ARG A 109 17.79 6.67 -7.02
C ARG A 109 16.89 5.49 -7.42
N LEU A 110 15.59 5.58 -7.13
CA LEU A 110 14.64 4.52 -7.52
C LEU A 110 14.48 4.46 -9.04
N LYS A 111 14.43 5.61 -9.72
CA LYS A 111 14.42 5.65 -11.20
C LYS A 111 15.64 4.94 -11.79
N GLN A 112 16.82 5.22 -11.26
CA GLN A 112 18.07 4.61 -11.72
C GLN A 112 18.13 3.11 -11.42
N ALA A 113 17.65 2.67 -10.25
CA ALA A 113 17.57 1.24 -9.94
C ALA A 113 16.65 0.50 -10.92
N TYR A 114 15.48 1.07 -11.22
CA TYR A 114 14.51 0.47 -12.13
C TYR A 114 15.01 0.40 -13.58
N LEU A 115 15.76 1.42 -14.04
CA LEU A 115 16.32 1.47 -15.39
C LEU A 115 17.56 0.57 -15.59
N LYS A 116 18.20 0.10 -14.53
CA LYS A 116 19.37 -0.80 -14.63
C LYS A 116 18.99 -2.27 -14.79
N GLU A 117 17.76 -2.63 -14.42
CA GLU A 117 17.22 -3.99 -14.47
C GLU A 117 16.36 -4.24 -15.73
N LEU A 118 16.24 -3.24 -16.61
CA LEU A 118 15.58 -3.30 -17.93
C LEU A 118 16.63 -3.26 -19.04
#